data_AF-A0A2M8N9W6-F1
#
_entry.id   AF-A0A2M8N9W6-F1
#
_cell.length_a   1.000
_cell.length_b   1.000
_cell.length_c   1.000
_cell.angle_alpha   90.00
_cell.angle_beta   90.00
_cell.angle_gamma   90.00
#
_symmetry.space_group_name_H-M   'P 1'
#
loop_
_entity.id
_entity.type
_entity.pdbx_description
1 polymer ?
#
loop_
_entity_poly.entity_id
_entity_poly.type
_entity_poly.pdbx_seq_one_letter_code
_entity_poly.pdbx_strand_id
1 'polypeptide(L)'
;METIITILQVIGLLGIVLFGVIGVLQPRRAAALIHMQVLDERGLAEGRVNLGGFFIGLGVMPLILGEPAALQVAGLAYLIAAVARIGGYLVDKVTLDAQYTVLFIFEFVMGVVLML
;
A
#
# COMPACT_ATOMS: atom_id res chain seq x y z
N MET A 1 25.83 3.37 -2.79
CA MET A 1 24.80 2.86 -1.85
C MET A 1 23.49 3.62 -2.03
N GLU A 2 23.52 4.95 -2.08
CA GLU A 2 22.35 5.81 -2.36
C GLU A 2 21.59 5.46 -3.66
N THR A 3 22.30 5.11 -4.73
CA THR A 3 21.67 4.75 -6.03
C THR A 3 20.79 3.50 -5.94
N ILE A 4 21.20 2.48 -5.18
CA ILE A 4 20.43 1.24 -5.05
C ILE A 4 19.13 1.51 -4.28
N ILE A 5 19.22 2.27 -3.18
CA ILE A 5 18.06 2.65 -2.36
C ILE A 5 17.07 3.44 -3.22
N THR A 6 17.57 4.42 -3.99
CA THR A 6 16.73 5.21 -4.91
C THR A 6 16.00 4.33 -5.91
N ILE A 7 16.68 3.33 -6.51
CA ILE A 7 16.04 2.38 -7.44
C ILE A 7 14.94 1.59 -6.73
N LEU A 8 15.20 1.11 -5.51
CA LEU A 8 14.21 0.37 -4.73
C LEU A 8 13.00 1.23 -4.35
N GLN A 9 13.21 2.49 -3.97
CA GLN A 9 12.14 3.45 -3.71
C GLN A 9 11.26 3.65 -4.94
N VAL A 10 11.87 3.89 -6.11
CA VAL A 10 11.13 4.08 -7.37
C VAL A 10 10.34 2.83 -7.73
N ILE A 11 10.96 1.64 -7.65
CA ILE A 11 10.25 0.37 -7.89
C ILE A 11 9.08 0.22 -6.91
N GLY A 12 9.29 0.53 -5.64
CA GLY A 12 8.27 0.51 -4.62
C GLY A 12 7.08 1.42 -4.96
N LEU A 13 7.35 2.70 -5.27
CA LEU A 13 6.33 3.66 -5.69
C LEU A 13 5.58 3.20 -6.93
N LEU A 14 6.26 2.67 -7.93
CA LEU A 14 5.62 2.11 -9.13
C LEU A 14 4.72 0.92 -8.79
N GLY A 15 5.11 0.08 -7.82
CA GLY A 15 4.27 -0.99 -7.28
C GLY A 15 2.98 -0.47 -6.63
N ILE A 16 3.08 0.61 -5.83
CA ILE A 16 1.93 1.29 -5.22
C ILE A 16 1.00 1.83 -6.30
N VAL A 17 1.55 2.49 -7.32
CA VAL A 17 0.77 3.00 -8.46
C VAL A 17 0.10 1.87 -9.22
N LEU A 18 0.80 0.77 -9.47
CA LEU A 18 0.23 -0.39 -10.16
C LEU A 18 -0.95 -0.98 -9.39
N PHE A 19 -0.82 -1.14 -8.06
CA PHE A 19 -1.93 -1.57 -7.21
C PHE A 19 -3.12 -0.58 -7.32
N GLY A 20 -2.84 0.72 -7.28
CA GLY A 20 -3.86 1.75 -7.47
C GLY A 20 -4.55 1.71 -8.84
N VAL A 21 -3.79 1.46 -9.92
CA VAL A 21 -4.37 1.30 -11.27
C VAL A 21 -5.30 0.08 -11.31
N ILE A 22 -4.90 -1.04 -10.68
CA ILE A 22 -5.78 -2.20 -10.53
C ILE A 22 -7.04 -1.83 -9.71
N GLY A 23 -6.91 -1.01 -8.66
CA GLY A 23 -8.04 -0.52 -7.87
C GLY A 23 -9.05 0.31 -8.67
N VAL A 24 -8.58 1.19 -9.55
CA VAL A 24 -9.45 2.01 -10.41
C VAL A 24 -10.15 1.16 -11.48
N LEU A 25 -9.40 0.29 -12.16
CA LEU A 25 -9.92 -0.49 -13.29
C LEU A 25 -10.72 -1.71 -12.83
N GLN A 26 -10.29 -2.37 -11.76
CA GLN A 26 -10.77 -3.67 -11.31
C GLN A 26 -10.88 -3.72 -9.77
N PRO A 27 -11.73 -2.89 -9.14
CA PRO A 27 -11.79 -2.75 -7.69
C PRO A 27 -12.08 -4.05 -6.94
N ARG A 28 -12.86 -4.98 -7.51
CA ARG A 28 -13.11 -6.31 -6.91
C ARG A 28 -11.82 -7.13 -6.79
N ARG A 29 -10.92 -7.05 -7.77
CA ARG A 29 -9.64 -7.76 -7.76
C ARG A 29 -8.68 -7.13 -6.77
N ALA A 30 -8.57 -5.80 -6.76
CA ALA A 30 -7.76 -5.09 -5.77
C ALA A 30 -8.20 -5.40 -4.33
N ALA A 31 -9.52 -5.37 -4.07
CA ALA A 31 -10.07 -5.73 -2.77
C ALA A 31 -9.76 -7.18 -2.39
N ALA A 32 -9.90 -8.12 -3.32
CA ALA A 32 -9.61 -9.53 -3.07
C ALA A 32 -8.14 -9.80 -2.70
N LEU A 33 -7.18 -9.04 -3.23
CA LEU A 33 -5.74 -9.15 -2.88
C LEU A 33 -5.47 -8.85 -1.40
N ILE A 34 -6.33 -8.07 -0.76
CA ILE A 34 -6.25 -7.70 0.65
C ILE A 34 -7.37 -8.35 1.48
N HIS A 35 -8.02 -9.40 0.97
CA HIS A 35 -9.11 -10.14 1.63
C HIS A 35 -10.35 -9.29 1.95
N MET A 36 -10.57 -8.21 1.21
CA MET A 36 -11.76 -7.38 1.29
C MET A 36 -12.79 -7.82 0.24
N GLN A 37 -14.08 -7.77 0.60
CA GLN A 37 -15.18 -8.02 -0.32
C GLN A 37 -15.87 -6.72 -0.72
N VAL A 38 -16.28 -6.64 -1.99
CA VAL A 38 -17.05 -5.53 -2.54
C VAL A 38 -18.43 -6.06 -2.93
N LEU A 39 -19.47 -5.62 -2.22
CA LEU A 39 -20.80 -6.23 -2.27
C LEU A 39 -21.74 -5.56 -3.30
N ASP A 40 -21.68 -4.23 -3.43
CA ASP A 40 -22.62 -3.45 -4.23
C ASP A 40 -21.93 -2.38 -5.11
N GLU A 41 -22.73 -1.61 -5.85
CA GLU A 41 -22.25 -0.54 -6.73
C GLU A 41 -21.54 0.58 -5.96
N ARG A 42 -21.99 0.85 -4.73
CA ARG A 42 -21.34 1.83 -3.86
C ARG A 42 -19.96 1.35 -3.42
N GLY A 43 -19.82 0.09 -3.01
CA GLY A 43 -18.54 -0.53 -2.69
C GLY A 43 -17.59 -0.56 -3.89
N LEU A 44 -18.12 -0.68 -5.12
CA LEU A 44 -17.32 -0.53 -6.33
C LEU A 44 -16.77 0.89 -6.50
N ALA A 45 -17.54 1.92 -6.14
CA ALA A 45 -17.06 3.30 -6.14
C ALA A 45 -15.99 3.51 -5.05
N GLU A 46 -16.26 3.06 -3.82
CA GLU A 46 -15.31 3.16 -2.70
C GLU A 46 -13.99 2.42 -2.99
N GLY A 47 -14.05 1.25 -3.63
CA GLY A 47 -12.85 0.53 -4.05
C GLY A 47 -12.00 1.33 -5.03
N ARG A 48 -12.62 2.04 -5.99
CA ARG A 48 -11.88 2.90 -6.93
C ARG A 48 -11.27 4.12 -6.28
N VAL A 49 -11.92 4.67 -5.26
CA VAL A 49 -11.41 5.83 -4.51
C VAL A 49 -10.26 5.39 -3.60
N ASN A 50 -10.53 4.44 -2.70
CA ASN A 50 -9.63 4.11 -1.59
C ASN A 50 -8.54 3.10 -1.96
N LEU A 51 -8.84 2.08 -2.78
CA LEU A 51 -7.84 1.13 -3.27
C LEU A 51 -7.21 1.57 -4.60
N GLY A 52 -7.83 2.55 -5.26
CA GLY A 52 -7.40 3.06 -6.55
C GLY A 52 -6.73 4.43 -6.46
N GLY A 53 -7.53 5.49 -6.57
CA GLY A 53 -7.07 6.87 -6.63
C GLY A 53 -6.14 7.26 -5.48
N PHE A 54 -6.42 6.81 -4.26
CA PHE A 54 -5.58 7.09 -3.09
C PHE A 54 -4.19 6.46 -3.22
N PHE A 55 -4.09 5.19 -3.65
CA PHE A 55 -2.79 4.52 -3.88
C PHE A 55 -2.05 5.10 -5.08
N ILE A 56 -2.75 5.49 -6.15
CA ILE A 56 -2.12 6.22 -7.26
C ILE A 56 -1.50 7.52 -6.74
N GLY A 57 -2.24 8.32 -5.97
CA GLY A 57 -1.73 9.54 -5.36
C GLY A 57 -0.52 9.28 -4.46
N LEU A 58 -0.61 8.29 -3.58
CA LEU A 58 0.46 7.93 -2.66
C LEU A 58 1.76 7.52 -3.38
N GLY A 59 1.66 6.84 -4.53
CA GLY A 59 2.82 6.42 -5.31
C GLY A 59 3.34 7.49 -6.28
N VAL A 60 2.46 8.25 -6.92
CA VAL A 60 2.83 9.26 -7.93
C VAL A 60 3.36 10.55 -7.29
N MET A 61 2.77 11.01 -6.18
CA MET A 61 3.12 12.31 -5.61
C MET A 61 4.59 12.42 -5.19
N PRO A 62 5.22 11.41 -4.57
CA PRO A 62 6.65 11.47 -4.28
C PRO A 62 7.53 11.60 -5.53
N LEU A 63 7.14 10.99 -6.65
CA LEU A 63 7.86 11.09 -7.93
C LEU A 63 7.74 12.49 -8.55
N ILE A 64 6.58 13.13 -8.40
CA ILE A 64 6.33 14.49 -8.92
C ILE A 64 7.04 15.54 -8.06
N LEU A 65 6.92 15.43 -6.73
CA LEU A 65 7.45 16.42 -5.81
C LEU A 65 8.98 16.36 -5.74
N GLY A 66 9.58 15.16 -5.85
CA GLY A 66 11.03 14.99 -5.81
C GLY A 66 11.66 15.33 -4.46
N GLU A 67 10.84 15.48 -3.41
CA GLU A 67 11.27 15.85 -2.06
C GLU A 67 11.38 14.61 -1.16
N PRO A 68 12.45 14.46 -0.35
CA PRO A 68 12.61 13.35 0.58
C PRO A 68 11.43 13.20 1.54
N ALA A 69 10.83 14.32 1.97
CA ALA A 69 9.66 14.31 2.85
C ALA A 69 8.45 13.61 2.22
N ALA A 70 8.27 13.69 0.89
CA ALA A 70 7.15 13.02 0.22
C ALA A 70 7.31 11.50 0.22
N LEU A 71 8.53 11.00 0.02
CA LEU A 71 8.87 9.57 0.19
C LEU A 71 8.62 9.12 1.62
N GLN A 72 9.07 9.90 2.60
CA GLN A 72 8.90 9.58 4.03
C GLN A 72 7.44 9.56 4.46
N VAL A 73 6.58 10.44 3.92
CA VAL A 73 5.14 10.37 4.17
C VAL A 73 4.54 9.04 3.67
N ALA A 74 4.90 8.61 2.46
CA ALA A 74 4.46 7.32 1.93
C ALA A 74 5.02 6.14 2.75
N GLY A 75 6.30 6.19 3.12
CA GLY A 75 6.94 5.18 3.97
C GLY A 75 6.31 5.08 5.35
N LEU A 76 6.07 6.22 6.00
CA LEU A 76 5.42 6.29 7.31
C LEU A 76 3.99 5.76 7.25
N ALA A 77 3.24 6.06 6.19
CA ALA A 77 1.90 5.49 6.00
C ALA A 77 1.94 3.95 5.98
N TYR A 78 2.93 3.36 5.29
CA TYR A 78 3.14 1.91 5.27
C TYR A 78 3.58 1.32 6.62
N LEU A 79 4.46 2.01 7.36
CA LEU A 79 4.84 1.57 8.71
C LEU A 79 3.65 1.62 9.68
N ILE A 80 2.82 2.67 9.61
CA ILE A 80 1.61 2.78 10.41
C ILE A 80 0.61 1.67 10.03
N ALA A 81 0.48 1.35 8.75
CA ALA A 81 -0.32 0.20 8.29
C ALA A 81 0.20 -1.13 8.88
N ALA A 82 1.52 -1.34 8.89
CA ALA A 82 2.12 -2.52 9.51
C ALA A 82 1.82 -2.60 11.02
N VAL A 83 1.86 -1.47 11.73
CA VAL A 83 1.45 -1.40 13.15
C VAL A 83 -0.04 -1.71 13.32
N ALA A 84 -0.91 -1.18 12.46
CA ALA A 84 -2.33 -1.48 12.48
C ALA A 84 -2.61 -2.97 12.23
N ARG A 85 -1.82 -3.61 11.37
CA ARG A 85 -1.89 -5.06 11.12
C ARG A 85 -1.48 -5.89 12.34
N ILE A 86 -0.48 -5.44 13.11
CA ILE A 86 -0.19 -6.05 14.41
C ILE A 86 -1.41 -5.88 15.34
N GLY A 87 -2.02 -4.70 15.33
CA GLY A 87 -3.28 -4.45 16.04
C GLY A 87 -4.38 -5.44 15.69
N GLY A 88 -4.63 -5.70 14.40
CA GLY A 88 -5.63 -6.69 13.96
C GLY A 88 -5.33 -8.12 14.44
N TYR A 89 -4.05 -8.51 14.49
CA TYR A 89 -3.66 -9.79 15.09
C TYR A 89 -3.96 -9.85 16.59
N LEU A 90 -3.64 -8.78 17.33
CA LEU A 90 -3.80 -8.75 18.79
C LEU A 90 -5.26 -8.59 19.24
N VAL A 91 -6.01 -7.72 18.56
CA VAL A 91 -7.38 -7.33 18.92
C VAL A 91 -8.40 -8.28 18.31
N ASP A 92 -8.35 -8.45 16.99
CA ASP A 92 -9.33 -9.24 16.23
C ASP A 92 -8.95 -10.72 16.12
N LYS A 93 -7.77 -11.10 16.65
CA LYS A 93 -7.24 -12.49 16.66
C LYS A 93 -7.19 -13.11 15.26
N VAL A 94 -6.85 -12.28 14.27
CA VAL A 94 -6.69 -12.72 12.88
C VAL A 94 -5.65 -13.84 12.80
N THR A 95 -5.91 -14.89 12.02
CA THR A 95 -4.96 -15.98 11.82
C THR A 95 -3.73 -15.51 11.05
N LEU A 96 -2.54 -15.87 11.54
CA LEU A 96 -1.27 -15.62 10.85
C LEU A 96 -1.06 -16.64 9.72
N ASP A 97 -1.88 -16.55 8.69
CA ASP A 97 -1.67 -17.31 7.47
C ASP A 97 -0.60 -16.67 6.57
N ALA A 98 -0.30 -17.33 5.46
CA ALA A 98 0.72 -16.88 4.53
C ALA A 98 0.38 -15.51 3.91
N GLN A 99 -0.88 -15.24 3.61
CA GLN A 99 -1.28 -14.00 2.93
C GLN A 99 -1.25 -12.82 3.88
N TYR A 100 -1.75 -12.99 5.10
CA TYR A 100 -1.67 -11.98 6.15
C TYR A 100 -0.22 -11.61 6.47
N THR A 101 0.65 -12.63 6.56
CA THR A 101 2.08 -12.45 6.82
C THR A 101 2.79 -11.77 5.66
N VAL A 102 2.47 -12.12 4.41
CA VAL A 102 3.05 -11.47 3.23
C VAL A 102 2.66 -9.99 3.16
N LEU A 103 1.40 -9.65 3.46
CA LEU A 103 0.97 -8.24 3.50
C LEU A 103 1.71 -7.47 4.60
N PHE A 104 1.91 -8.06 5.78
CA PHE A 104 2.70 -7.45 6.85
C PHE A 104 4.15 -7.17 6.42
N ILE A 105 4.82 -8.17 5.83
CA ILE A 105 6.20 -8.03 5.35
C ILE A 105 6.26 -6.97 4.26
N PHE A 106 5.30 -6.98 3.32
CA PHE A 106 5.23 -5.98 2.27
C PHE A 106 5.11 -4.57 2.84
N GLU A 107 4.20 -4.35 3.79
CA GLU A 107 4.01 -3.05 4.43
C GLU A 107 5.26 -2.59 5.17
N PHE A 108 5.87 -3.48 5.95
CA PHE A 108 7.08 -3.15 6.70
C PHE A 108 8.26 -2.84 5.78
N VAL A 109 8.51 -3.69 4.76
CA VAL A 109 9.61 -3.50 3.80
C VAL A 109 9.41 -2.23 3.00
N MET A 110 8.21 -1.99 2.48
CA MET A 110 7.88 -0.75 1.78
C MET A 110 8.09 0.48 2.67
N GLY A 111 7.62 0.40 3.91
CA GLY A 111 7.77 1.46 4.89
C GLY A 111 9.24 1.80 5.16
N VAL A 112 10.07 0.78 5.39
CA VAL A 112 11.52 0.98 5.62
C VAL A 112 12.21 1.52 4.37
N VAL A 113 11.98 0.93 3.19
CA VAL A 113 12.65 1.33 1.95
C VAL A 113 12.34 2.79 1.58
N LEU A 114 11.10 3.25 1.77
CA LEU A 114 10.70 4.63 1.47
C LEU A 114 11.15 5.65 2.52
N MET A 115 11.59 5.20 3.69
CA MET A 115 12.12 6.06 4.77
C MET A 115 13.63 6.29 4.67
N LEU A 116 14.35 5.38 4.00
CA LEU A 116 15.80 5.43 3.77
C LEU A 116 16.12 6.32 2.58
#